data_AF-W4UQ76-F1
#
_entry.id   AF-W4UQ76-F1
#
_cell.length_a   1.000
_cell.length_b   1.000
_cell.length_c   1.000
_cell.angle_alpha   90.00
_cell.angle_beta   90.00
_cell.angle_gamma   90.00
#
_symmetry.space_group_name_H-M   'P 1'
#
loop_
_entity.id
_entity.type
_entity.pdbx_description
1 polymer ?
#
loop_
_entity_poly.entity_id
_entity_poly.type
_entity_poly.pdbx_seq_one_letter_code
_entity_poly.pdbx_strand_id
1 'polypeptide(L)'
;MSNLRYDLAFYVQALDRYVATGECSATDREPLYGYLLSVMNDPVVKLQVLNDPICARVFYDTMISFVHLNLEKEKYNMQRSQAEQEGMRLALEWSLDKRKDGWQALVKQIGDKYQGYGFDRAFYLGQLGNEVSVPMTDFGNA
;
A
#
# COMPACT_ATOMS: atom_id res chain seq x y z
N MET A 1 3.58 -6.11 -12.35
CA MET A 1 3.36 -4.87 -13.12
C MET A 1 4.64 -4.06 -13.03
N SER A 2 5.34 -3.87 -14.14
CA SER A 2 6.59 -3.11 -14.19
C SER A 2 6.33 -1.68 -13.74
N ASN A 3 6.98 -1.27 -12.67
CA ASN A 3 6.87 0.06 -12.09
C ASN A 3 7.52 1.05 -13.07
N LEU A 4 6.72 1.64 -13.97
CA LEU A 4 7.18 2.60 -14.98
C LEU A 4 7.54 3.97 -14.39
N ARG A 5 7.53 4.11 -13.06
CA ARG A 5 7.82 5.35 -12.33
C ARG A 5 9.30 5.70 -12.43
N TYR A 6 9.57 6.88 -12.96
CA TYR A 6 10.90 7.48 -12.93
C TYR A 6 11.26 7.95 -11.52
N ASP A 7 12.57 8.03 -11.24
CA ASP A 7 13.09 8.60 -10.01
C ASP A 7 13.15 10.12 -10.06
N LEU A 8 13.43 10.75 -8.92
CA LEU A 8 13.50 12.21 -8.83
C LEU A 8 14.57 12.80 -9.77
N ALA A 9 15.71 12.13 -9.93
CA ALA A 9 16.83 12.61 -10.72
C ALA A 9 16.44 12.79 -12.20
N PHE A 10 15.65 11.87 -12.74
CA PHE A 10 15.09 11.98 -14.08
C PHE A 10 14.25 13.26 -14.25
N TYR A 11 13.33 13.54 -13.32
CA TYR A 11 12.47 14.73 -13.42
C TYR A 11 13.26 16.04 -13.30
N VAL A 12 14.25 16.08 -12.40
CA VAL A 12 15.17 17.23 -12.27
C VAL A 12 15.85 17.48 -13.61
N GLN A 13 16.43 16.44 -14.21
CA GLN A 13 17.12 16.55 -15.50
C GLN A 13 16.19 16.99 -16.64
N ALA A 14 14.95 16.48 -16.66
CA ALA A 14 13.96 16.87 -17.68
C ALA A 14 13.55 18.34 -17.54
N LEU A 15 13.33 18.81 -16.30
CA LEU A 15 13.00 20.21 -16.02
C LEU A 15 14.17 21.15 -16.31
N ASP A 16 15.39 20.77 -15.93
CA ASP A 16 16.61 21.53 -16.21
C ASP A 16 16.78 21.72 -17.72
N ARG A 17 16.62 20.64 -18.50
CA ARG A 17 16.68 20.70 -19.96
C ARG A 17 15.61 21.63 -20.53
N TYR A 18 14.37 21.51 -20.07
CA TYR A 18 13.28 22.32 -20.57
C TYR A 18 13.44 23.81 -20.25
N VAL A 19 13.89 24.16 -19.05
CA VAL A 19 14.15 25.56 -18.71
C VAL A 19 15.33 26.12 -19.53
N ALA A 20 16.32 25.29 -19.85
CA ALA A 20 17.48 25.72 -20.64
C ALA A 20 17.19 25.86 -22.15
N THR A 21 16.40 24.95 -22.75
CA THR A 21 16.24 24.87 -24.21
C THR A 21 14.79 24.99 -24.69
N GLY A 22 13.81 24.80 -23.81
CA GLY A 22 12.40 24.69 -24.16
C GLY A 22 12.03 23.37 -24.83
N GLU A 23 12.97 22.43 -24.91
CA GLU A 23 12.75 21.13 -25.53
C GLU A 23 12.26 20.11 -24.51
N CYS A 24 11.18 19.41 -24.86
CA CYS A 24 10.67 18.26 -24.13
C CYS A 24 10.02 17.28 -25.11
N SER A 25 9.78 16.05 -24.67
CA SER A 25 9.06 15.06 -25.49
C SER A 25 7.62 15.49 -25.72
N ALA A 26 6.99 15.02 -26.79
CA ALA A 26 5.57 15.26 -27.03
C ALA A 26 4.69 14.48 -26.04
N THR A 27 5.06 13.23 -25.73
CA THR A 27 4.27 12.33 -24.90
C THR A 27 5.16 11.32 -24.17
N ASP A 28 4.66 10.79 -23.06
CA ASP A 28 5.25 9.66 -22.33
C ASP A 28 4.14 8.73 -21.78
N ARG A 29 4.52 7.51 -21.40
CA ARG A 29 3.60 6.50 -20.82
C ARG A 29 3.53 6.59 -19.29
N GLU A 30 4.54 7.13 -18.63
CA GLU A 30 4.52 7.34 -17.18
C GLU A 30 3.56 8.51 -16.84
N PRO A 31 2.56 8.32 -15.98
CA PRO A 31 1.51 9.32 -15.78
C PRO A 31 1.98 10.66 -15.22
N LEU A 32 2.94 10.68 -14.29
CA LEU A 32 3.43 11.92 -13.66
C LEU A 32 4.21 12.78 -14.67
N TYR A 33 5.05 12.15 -15.46
CA TYR A 33 5.83 12.75 -16.52
C TYR A 33 4.94 13.13 -17.70
N GLY A 34 3.96 12.31 -18.05
CA GLY A 34 2.93 12.66 -19.04
C GLY A 34 2.19 13.94 -18.66
N TYR A 35 1.85 14.13 -17.38
CA TYR A 35 1.28 15.39 -16.89
C TYR A 35 2.28 16.56 -17.02
N LEU A 36 3.52 16.38 -16.58
CA LEU A 36 4.56 17.41 -16.76
C LEU A 36 4.71 17.83 -18.23
N LEU A 37 4.80 16.87 -19.14
CA LEU A 37 4.87 17.13 -20.57
C LEU A 37 3.65 17.88 -21.08
N SER A 38 2.45 17.61 -20.56
CA SER A 38 1.26 18.37 -20.94
C SER A 38 1.35 19.86 -20.58
N VAL A 39 1.94 20.18 -19.42
CA VAL A 39 2.16 21.56 -18.96
C VAL A 39 3.32 22.21 -19.71
N MET A 40 4.41 21.48 -19.95
CA MET A 40 5.59 21.97 -20.67
C MET A 40 5.33 22.21 -22.16
N ASN A 41 4.40 21.45 -22.75
CA ASN A 41 3.97 21.65 -24.13
C ASN A 41 2.86 22.70 -24.28
N ASP A 42 2.36 23.27 -23.18
CA ASP A 42 1.44 24.41 -23.25
C ASP A 42 2.19 25.64 -23.83
N PRO A 43 1.72 26.23 -24.94
CA PRO A 43 2.42 27.31 -25.60
C PRO A 43 2.53 28.57 -24.76
N VAL A 44 1.56 28.84 -23.88
CA VAL A 44 1.58 29.98 -22.96
C VAL A 44 2.64 29.76 -21.88
N VAL A 45 2.67 28.57 -21.29
CA VAL A 45 3.70 28.21 -20.29
C VAL A 45 5.09 28.27 -20.91
N LYS A 46 5.25 27.70 -22.11
CA LYS A 46 6.51 27.71 -22.84
C LYS A 46 6.99 29.12 -23.15
N LEU A 47 6.12 30.00 -23.62
CA LEU A 47 6.45 31.40 -23.86
C LEU A 47 6.84 32.12 -22.57
N GLN A 48 6.14 31.88 -21.46
CA GLN A 48 6.46 32.52 -20.17
C GLN A 48 7.81 32.06 -19.63
N VAL A 49 8.05 30.75 -19.61
CA VAL A 49 9.28 30.15 -19.09
C VAL A 49 10.51 30.56 -19.90
N LEU A 50 10.40 30.62 -21.22
CA LEU A 50 11.57 30.94 -22.06
C LEU A 50 11.87 32.43 -22.17
N ASN A 51 10.91 33.31 -21.91
CA ASN A 51 11.08 34.76 -22.05
C ASN A 51 11.28 35.51 -20.73
N ASP A 52 10.90 34.94 -19.59
CA ASP A 52 11.04 35.58 -18.27
C ASP A 52 11.74 34.65 -17.27
N PRO A 53 12.94 35.00 -16.75
CA PRO A 53 13.66 34.19 -15.77
C PRO A 53 12.91 34.02 -14.44
N ILE A 54 12.03 34.95 -14.07
CA ILE A 54 11.19 34.81 -12.88
C ILE A 54 10.12 33.75 -13.13
N CYS A 55 9.45 33.78 -14.28
CA CYS A 55 8.51 32.74 -14.68
C CYS A 55 9.18 31.37 -14.75
N ALA A 56 10.39 31.30 -15.32
CA ALA A 56 11.18 30.07 -15.36
C ALA A 56 11.44 29.52 -13.95
N ARG A 57 11.83 30.40 -13.02
CA ARG A 57 12.11 30.00 -11.64
C ARG A 57 10.87 29.52 -10.91
N VAL A 58 9.77 30.27 -11.00
CA VAL A 58 8.49 29.92 -10.38
C VAL A 58 7.96 28.61 -10.95
N PHE A 59 8.03 28.42 -12.28
CA PHE A 59 7.66 27.19 -12.94
C PHE A 59 8.49 26.01 -12.41
N TYR A 60 9.82 26.14 -12.41
CA TYR A 60 10.71 25.09 -11.96
C TYR A 60 10.45 24.68 -10.51
N ASP A 61 10.42 25.65 -9.60
CA ASP A 61 10.20 25.43 -8.17
C ASP A 61 8.82 24.80 -7.91
N THR A 62 7.80 25.20 -8.67
CA THR A 62 6.45 24.62 -8.58
C THR A 62 6.43 23.17 -9.08
N MET A 63 7.00 22.91 -10.26
CA MET A 63 6.99 21.58 -10.87
C MET A 63 7.82 20.58 -10.08
N ILE A 64 9.01 20.96 -9.61
CA ILE A 64 9.84 20.06 -8.82
C ILE A 64 9.21 19.74 -7.46
N SER A 65 8.53 20.72 -6.83
CA SER A 65 7.78 20.48 -5.59
C SER A 65 6.60 19.53 -5.82
N PHE A 66 5.86 19.72 -6.92
CA PHE A 66 4.77 18.83 -7.31
C PHE A 66 5.26 17.39 -7.53
N VAL A 67 6.39 17.19 -8.20
CA VAL A 67 7.00 15.86 -8.40
C VAL A 67 7.34 15.23 -7.06
N HIS A 68 8.05 15.95 -6.19
CA HIS A 68 8.40 15.45 -4.85
C HIS A 68 7.16 14.98 -4.07
N LEU A 69 6.13 15.82 -4.00
CA LEU A 69 4.88 15.52 -3.31
C LEU A 69 4.20 14.26 -3.87
N ASN A 70 4.24 14.04 -5.19
CA ASN A 70 3.63 12.86 -5.81
C ASN A 70 4.44 11.58 -5.57
N LEU A 71 5.77 11.66 -5.56
CA LEU A 71 6.63 10.52 -5.24
C LEU A 71 6.51 10.14 -3.76
N GLU A 72 6.39 11.14 -2.87
CA GLU A 72 6.21 10.91 -1.43
C GLU A 72 4.83 10.34 -1.09
N LYS A 73 3.76 10.88 -1.69
CA LYS A 73 2.40 10.34 -1.51
C LYS A 73 2.28 8.89 -1.98
N GLU A 74 2.93 8.53 -3.09
CA GLU A 74 2.94 7.15 -3.55
C GLU A 74 3.59 6.21 -2.52
N LYS A 75 4.77 6.60 -2.00
CA LYS A 75 5.45 5.84 -0.94
C LYS A 75 4.57 5.69 0.30
N TYR A 76 3.93 6.79 0.73
CA TYR A 76 3.02 6.76 1.88
C TYR A 76 1.82 5.85 1.63
N ASN A 77 1.17 5.95 0.47
CA ASN A 77 0.02 5.11 0.12
C ASN A 77 0.39 3.62 0.08
N MET A 78 1.57 3.30 -0.44
CA MET A 78 2.09 1.92 -0.43
C MET A 78 2.32 1.43 1.00
N GLN A 79 2.96 2.24 1.85
CA GLN A 79 3.20 1.89 3.26
C GLN A 79 1.89 1.73 4.04
N ARG A 80 0.92 2.61 3.81
CA ARG A 80 -0.40 2.52 4.43
C ARG A 80 -1.14 1.26 3.99
N SER A 81 -1.13 0.94 2.69
CA SER A 81 -1.73 -0.29 2.17
C SER A 81 -1.08 -1.54 2.80
N GLN A 82 0.24 -1.53 3.02
CA GLN A 82 0.94 -2.62 3.70
C GLN A 82 0.54 -2.71 5.18
N ALA A 83 0.44 -1.58 5.88
CA ALA A 83 0.02 -1.54 7.27
C ALA A 83 -1.44 -2.02 7.44
N GLU A 84 -2.33 -1.68 6.52
CA GLU A 84 -3.73 -2.16 6.51
C GLU A 84 -3.79 -3.68 6.28
N GLN A 85 -3.00 -4.21 5.34
CA GLN A 85 -2.90 -5.66 5.10
C GLN A 85 -2.31 -6.41 6.31
N GLU A 86 -1.25 -5.86 6.91
CA GLU A 86 -0.63 -6.45 8.10
C GLU A 86 -1.58 -6.39 9.30
N GLY A 87 -2.31 -5.29 9.48
CA GLY A 87 -3.34 -5.17 10.50
C GLY A 87 -4.46 -6.21 10.33
N MET A 88 -4.90 -6.45 9.09
CA MET A 88 -5.86 -7.51 8.77
C MET A 88 -5.30 -8.90 9.09
N ARG A 89 -4.04 -9.16 8.73
CA ARG A 89 -3.35 -10.43 9.02
C ARG A 89 -3.30 -10.69 10.53
N LEU A 90 -2.87 -9.69 11.31
CA LEU A 90 -2.77 -9.77 12.77
C LEU A 90 -4.14 -9.95 13.43
N ALA A 91 -5.19 -9.28 12.93
CA ALA A 91 -6.55 -9.46 13.44
C ALA A 91 -7.09 -10.87 13.18
N LEU A 92 -6.75 -11.47 12.03
CA LEU A 92 -7.11 -12.85 11.71
C LEU A 92 -6.39 -13.84 12.62
N GLU A 93 -5.08 -13.65 12.83
CA GLU A 93 -4.25 -14.44 13.75
C GLU A 93 -4.80 -14.35 15.18
N TRP A 94 -5.08 -13.14 15.67
CA TRP A 94 -5.68 -12.93 16.99
C TRP A 94 -7.07 -13.60 17.13
N SER A 95 -7.87 -13.61 16.07
CA SER A 95 -9.18 -14.27 16.08
C SER A 95 -9.07 -15.80 16.11
N LEU A 96 -8.01 -16.37 15.55
CA LEU A 96 -7.70 -17.80 15.65
C LEU A 96 -7.25 -18.16 17.07
N ASP A 97 -6.34 -17.37 17.65
CA ASP A 97 -5.86 -17.56 19.02
C ASP A 97 -6.99 -17.42 20.04
N LYS A 98 -7.84 -16.39 19.92
CA LYS A 98 -9.00 -16.20 20.78
C LYS A 98 -10.00 -17.35 20.70
N ARG A 99 -10.22 -17.90 19.49
CA ARG A 99 -11.07 -19.10 19.34
C ARG A 99 -10.45 -20.28 20.08
N LYS A 100 -9.14 -20.47 19.96
CA LYS A 100 -8.40 -21.53 20.64
C LYS A 100 -8.53 -21.45 22.16
N ASP A 101 -8.30 -20.28 22.72
CA ASP A 101 -8.41 -20.06 24.17
C ASP A 101 -9.87 -20.18 24.66
N GLY A 102 -10.83 -19.70 23.86
CA GLY A 102 -12.24 -19.71 24.20
C GLY A 102 -12.82 -21.12 24.35
N TRP A 103 -12.55 -22.03 23.41
CA TRP A 103 -13.05 -23.40 23.51
C TRP A 103 -12.37 -24.16 24.66
N GLN A 104 -11.08 -23.91 24.91
CA GLN A 104 -10.37 -24.51 26.06
C GLN A 104 -10.98 -24.10 27.39
N ALA A 105 -11.34 -22.82 27.54
CA ALA A 105 -12.02 -22.31 28.72
C ALA A 105 -13.42 -22.94 28.91
N LEU A 106 -14.18 -23.13 27.81
CA LEU A 106 -15.48 -23.79 27.85
C LEU A 106 -15.36 -25.27 28.27
N VAL A 107 -14.39 -26.01 27.73
CA VAL A 107 -14.12 -27.40 28.11
C VAL A 107 -13.75 -27.50 29.60
N LYS A 108 -12.96 -26.55 30.10
CA LYS A 108 -12.65 -26.46 31.54
C LYS A 108 -13.92 -26.26 32.37
N GLN A 109 -14.76 -25.28 32.01
CA GLN A 109 -15.99 -24.97 32.74
C GLN A 109 -16.98 -26.14 32.79
N ILE A 110 -17.18 -26.83 31.65
CA ILE A 110 -18.05 -28.02 31.59
C ILE A 110 -17.47 -29.14 32.44
N GLY A 111 -16.16 -29.37 32.37
CA GLY A 111 -15.53 -30.38 33.22
C GLY A 111 -15.58 -30.08 34.71
N ASP A 112 -15.46 -28.81 35.11
CA ASP A 112 -15.62 -28.41 36.51
C ASP A 112 -17.08 -28.61 36.98
N LYS A 113 -18.06 -28.28 36.12
CA LYS A 113 -19.50 -28.42 36.43
C LYS A 113 -19.99 -29.87 36.46
N TYR A 114 -19.45 -30.72 35.61
CA TYR A 114 -19.90 -32.11 35.43
C TYR A 114 -18.85 -33.14 35.89
N GLN A 115 -17.92 -32.75 36.75
CA GLN A 115 -16.84 -33.61 37.24
C GLN A 115 -17.33 -34.94 37.84
N GLY A 116 -18.47 -34.91 38.56
CA GLY A 116 -19.08 -36.10 39.17
C GLY A 116 -19.89 -36.97 38.20
N TYR A 117 -20.09 -36.54 36.96
CA TYR A 117 -20.91 -37.23 35.95
C TYR A 117 -20.07 -37.92 34.86
N GLY A 118 -18.76 -38.07 35.08
CA GLY A 118 -17.87 -38.77 34.15
C GLY A 118 -17.45 -37.95 32.92
N PHE A 119 -17.49 -36.62 33.00
CA PHE A 119 -16.99 -35.77 31.93
C PHE A 119 -15.46 -35.90 31.79
N ASP A 120 -15.00 -36.49 30.69
CA ASP A 120 -13.58 -36.67 30.41
C ASP A 120 -12.98 -35.44 29.69
N ARG A 121 -12.41 -34.54 30.48
CA ARG A 121 -11.74 -33.34 29.98
C ARG A 121 -10.56 -33.66 29.06
N ALA A 122 -9.79 -34.71 29.34
CA ALA A 122 -8.58 -35.03 28.59
C ALA A 122 -8.93 -35.52 27.18
N PHE A 123 -10.01 -36.29 27.05
CA PHE A 123 -10.55 -36.73 25.77
C PHE A 123 -10.94 -35.54 24.88
N TYR A 124 -11.74 -34.58 25.39
CA TYR A 124 -12.19 -33.43 24.59
C TYR A 124 -11.07 -32.43 24.26
N LEU A 125 -10.08 -32.26 25.15
CA LEU A 125 -8.89 -31.46 24.85
C LEU A 125 -8.06 -32.07 23.70
N GLY A 126 -7.96 -33.40 23.63
CA GLY A 126 -7.26 -34.10 22.55
C GLY A 126 -8.02 -34.09 21.22
N GLN A 127 -9.34 -34.29 21.25
CA GLN A 127 -10.22 -34.25 20.07
C GLN A 127 -10.24 -32.84 19.43
N LEU A 128 -10.58 -31.81 20.22
CA LEU A 128 -10.69 -30.44 19.73
C LEU A 128 -9.32 -29.80 19.45
N GLY A 129 -8.26 -30.26 20.15
CA GLY A 129 -6.89 -29.83 19.88
C GLY A 129 -6.37 -30.25 18.51
N ASN A 130 -6.85 -31.38 17.98
CA ASN A 130 -6.49 -31.88 16.65
C ASN A 130 -7.33 -31.29 15.50
N GLU A 131 -8.55 -30.80 15.77
CA GLU A 131 -9.41 -30.16 14.74
C GLU A 131 -8.97 -28.73 14.39
N VAL A 132 -8.37 -27.98 15.31
CA VAL A 132 -7.92 -26.60 15.07
C VAL A 132 -6.67 -26.54 14.16
N SER A 133 -5.98 -27.68 13.96
CA SER A 133 -4.84 -27.81 13.05
C SER A 133 -5.20 -28.14 11.60
N VAL A 134 -6.48 -28.13 11.22
CA VAL A 134 -6.86 -28.29 9.81
C VAL A 134 -6.79 -26.91 9.12
N PRO A 135 -5.89 -26.71 8.13
CA PRO A 135 -5.94 -25.50 7.33
C PRO A 135 -7.25 -25.50 6.56
N MET A 136 -8.02 -24.43 6.73
CA MET A 136 -9.29 -24.21 6.04
C MET A 136 -9.02 -24.25 4.54
N THR A 137 -9.29 -25.39 3.91
CA THR A 137 -9.16 -25.57 2.47
C THR A 137 -10.31 -24.80 1.82
N ASP A 138 -9.96 -24.05 0.78
CA ASP A 138 -10.81 -23.25 -0.10
C ASP A 138 -12.32 -23.49 0.02
N PHE A 139 -13.04 -22.48 0.52
CA PHE A 139 -14.42 -22.27 0.06
C PHE A 139 -14.37 -21.57 -1.29
N GLY A 140 -14.07 -22.35 -2.33
CA GLY A 140 -14.16 -21.98 -3.73
C GLY A 140 -14.81 -23.10 -4.52
N ASN A 141 -15.94 -22.77 -5.16
CA ASN A 141 -16.71 -23.53 -6.15
C ASN A 141 -17.75 -24.56 -5.63
N ALA A 142 -19.00 -24.10 -5.59
CA ALA A 142 -20.10 -24.71 -6.34
C ALA A 142 -21.03 -23.60 -6.86
#